data_AF-R7S3Q1-F1
#
_entry.id   AF-R7S3Q1-F1
#
_cell.length_a   1.000
_cell.length_b   1.000
_cell.length_c   1.000
_cell.angle_alpha   90.00
_cell.angle_beta   90.00
_cell.angle_gamma   90.00
#
_symmetry.space_group_name_H-M   'P 1'
#
loop_
_entity.id
_entity.type
_entity.pdbx_description
1 polymer ?
#
loop_
_entity_poly.entity_id
_entity_poly.type
_entity_poly.pdbx_seq_one_letter_code
_entity_poly.pdbx_strand_id
1 'polypeptide(L)'
;MIDGEIVNRVSLERWLRRLPDVSDAILKRLLNSADHQNVPRATEGLSRVVEIGTLDLGKLVTSPLLTPQDFTEHRAFIILGRLCKSFLEAFTSPSLCLTEQLANLSRLQHINFALYRKYGSAYISPQLYSDLCALGKSAFFVVAQQKLLDDSQSVYLYQLGSDRLEELFGEVRTSTHDSNYDILQLSHELSGSAALVEVYNRNPDLNRGHRRLKFGLDHVNPRFFTGDLTACNANLTTAWNSGRIQAL
;
A
#
# COMPACT_ATOMS: atom_id res chain seq x y z
N MET A 1 -1.79 11.14 16.82
CA MET A 1 -0.86 12.23 17.19
C MET A 1 0.43 12.07 16.42
N ILE A 2 0.85 13.10 15.70
CA ILE A 2 2.09 13.17 14.92
C ILE A 2 2.64 14.58 15.10
N ASP A 3 3.91 14.72 15.47
CA ASP A 3 4.53 16.02 15.82
C ASP A 3 3.73 16.88 16.83
N GLY A 4 3.07 16.24 17.80
CA GLY A 4 2.22 16.93 18.79
C GLY A 4 0.81 17.28 18.29
N GLU A 5 0.53 17.08 17.01
CA GLU A 5 -0.76 17.41 16.39
C GLU A 5 -1.68 16.19 16.26
N ILE A 6 -2.98 16.40 16.44
CA ILE A 6 -4.01 15.38 16.22
C ILE A 6 -4.51 15.50 14.79
N VAL A 7 -3.94 14.68 13.90
CA VAL A 7 -4.49 14.49 12.56
C VAL A 7 -5.78 13.68 12.67
N ASN A 8 -6.91 14.35 12.43
CA ASN A 8 -8.25 13.78 12.43
C ASN A 8 -8.97 14.05 11.10
N ARG A 9 -10.22 13.59 10.99
CA ARG A 9 -11.05 13.76 9.78
C ARG A 9 -11.23 15.23 9.38
N VAL A 10 -11.43 16.12 10.34
CA VAL A 10 -11.69 17.55 10.10
C VAL A 10 -10.44 18.24 9.56
N SER A 11 -9.28 18.00 10.19
CA SER A 11 -8.00 18.50 9.68
C SER A 11 -7.73 17.96 8.28
N LEU A 12 -7.92 16.65 8.05
CA LEU A 12 -7.69 16.03 6.75
C LEU A 12 -8.61 16.62 5.69
N GLU A 13 -9.90 16.80 5.99
CA GLU A 13 -10.86 17.42 5.07
C GLU A 13 -10.42 18.84 4.67
N ARG A 14 -10.00 19.65 5.64
CA ARG A 14 -9.53 21.02 5.39
C ARG A 14 -8.30 21.05 4.49
N TRP A 15 -7.34 20.14 4.70
CA TRP A 15 -6.13 20.07 3.87
C TRP A 15 -6.40 19.52 2.47
N LEU A 16 -7.28 18.53 2.34
CA LEU A 16 -7.70 18.01 1.03
C LEU A 16 -8.33 19.11 0.17
N ARG A 17 -9.13 20.01 0.74
CA ARG A 17 -9.72 21.16 0.03
C ARG A 17 -8.68 22.15 -0.52
N ARG A 18 -7.43 22.09 -0.06
CA ARG A 18 -6.33 22.94 -0.55
C ARG A 18 -5.63 22.35 -1.78
N LEU A 19 -5.93 21.10 -2.14
CA LEU A 19 -5.46 20.49 -3.39
C LEU A 19 -6.31 21.01 -4.57
N PRO A 20 -5.68 21.38 -5.71
CA PRO A 20 -6.36 22.07 -6.80
C PRO A 20 -7.43 21.24 -7.52
N ASP A 21 -7.34 19.92 -7.45
CA ASP A 21 -8.20 18.98 -8.18
C ASP A 21 -9.21 18.24 -7.29
N VAL A 22 -9.31 18.60 -6.01
CA VAL A 22 -10.25 17.96 -5.07
C VAL A 22 -11.58 18.71 -5.02
N SER A 23 -12.59 18.15 -5.69
CA SER A 23 -13.97 18.61 -5.59
C SER A 23 -14.69 18.07 -4.34
N ASP A 24 -15.82 18.68 -3.96
CA ASP A 24 -16.67 18.17 -2.86
C ASP A 24 -17.15 16.72 -3.10
N ALA A 25 -17.34 16.32 -4.36
CA ALA A 25 -17.70 14.95 -4.70
C ALA A 25 -16.55 13.97 -4.42
N ILE A 26 -15.32 14.33 -4.79
CA ILE A 26 -14.12 13.54 -4.51
C ILE A 26 -13.91 13.45 -2.99
N LEU A 27 -14.05 14.56 -2.28
CA LEU A 27 -13.90 14.63 -0.84
C LEU A 27 -14.89 13.73 -0.11
N LYS A 28 -16.18 13.80 -0.47
CA LYS A 28 -17.22 12.91 0.08
C LYS A 28 -16.91 11.45 -0.21
N ARG A 29 -16.45 11.13 -1.43
CA ARG A 29 -16.07 9.76 -1.81
C ARG A 29 -14.91 9.24 -0.96
N LEU A 30 -13.81 10.00 -0.87
CA LEU A 30 -12.59 9.62 -0.14
C LEU A 30 -12.85 9.44 1.35
N LEU A 31 -13.65 10.31 1.96
CA LEU A 31 -13.94 10.26 3.40
C LEU A 31 -15.17 9.41 3.75
N ASN A 32 -15.79 8.70 2.81
CA ASN A 32 -16.95 7.85 3.09
C ASN A 32 -16.51 6.54 3.79
N SER A 33 -17.01 6.26 4.99
CA SER A 33 -16.65 5.05 5.75
C SER A 33 -17.53 3.83 5.46
N ALA A 34 -18.50 3.91 4.55
CA ALA A 34 -19.46 2.83 4.30
C ALA A 34 -18.80 1.55 3.74
N ASP A 35 -17.81 1.70 2.86
CA ASP A 35 -17.13 0.58 2.19
C ASP A 35 -15.65 0.49 2.62
N HIS A 36 -15.41 -0.04 3.81
CA HIS A 36 -14.06 -0.15 4.38
C HIS A 36 -13.14 -1.13 3.62
N GLN A 37 -13.68 -1.90 2.66
CA GLN A 37 -12.92 -2.86 1.84
C GLN A 37 -12.53 -2.29 0.46
N ASN A 38 -12.84 -1.02 0.18
CA ASN A 38 -12.50 -0.40 -1.11
C ASN A 38 -11.02 -0.01 -1.20
N VAL A 39 -10.17 -0.94 -1.63
CA VAL A 39 -8.73 -0.74 -1.71
C VAL A 39 -8.32 0.38 -2.69
N PRO A 40 -8.87 0.50 -3.93
CA PRO A 40 -8.51 1.59 -4.83
C PRO A 40 -8.73 2.98 -4.21
N ARG A 41 -9.80 3.12 -3.44
CA ARG A 41 -10.10 4.36 -2.72
C ARG A 41 -9.16 4.60 -1.55
N ALA A 42 -8.77 3.55 -0.82
CA ALA A 42 -7.78 3.66 0.26
C ALA A 42 -6.43 4.12 -0.31
N THR A 43 -5.98 3.51 -1.41
CA THR A 43 -4.77 3.88 -2.14
C THR A 43 -4.82 5.34 -2.62
N GLU A 44 -5.94 5.77 -3.21
CA GLU A 44 -6.12 7.17 -3.60
C GLU A 44 -6.05 8.11 -2.37
N GLY A 45 -6.68 7.75 -1.26
CA GLY A 45 -6.62 8.52 -0.02
C GLY A 45 -5.19 8.68 0.51
N LEU A 46 -4.40 7.61 0.52
CA LEU A 46 -2.99 7.64 0.90
C LEU A 46 -2.18 8.54 -0.05
N SER A 47 -2.40 8.46 -1.35
CA SER A 47 -1.75 9.33 -2.35
C SER A 47 -2.07 10.81 -2.11
N ARG A 48 -3.32 11.15 -1.78
CA ARG A 48 -3.69 12.54 -1.43
C ARG A 48 -2.99 13.03 -0.16
N VAL A 49 -2.77 12.16 0.82
CA VAL A 49 -1.99 12.50 2.01
C VAL A 49 -0.51 12.75 1.66
N VAL A 50 0.05 12.00 0.70
CA VAL A 50 1.39 12.30 0.15
C VAL A 50 1.40 13.69 -0.48
N GLU A 51 0.42 14.00 -1.33
CA GLU A 51 0.31 15.31 -2.00
C GLU A 51 0.25 16.46 -1.00
N ILE A 52 -0.59 16.36 0.05
CA ILE A 52 -0.67 17.35 1.13
C ILE A 52 0.73 17.56 1.76
N GLY A 53 1.43 16.48 2.09
CA GLY A 53 2.77 16.53 2.68
C GLY A 53 3.84 17.13 1.76
N THR A 54 3.56 17.27 0.45
CA THR A 54 4.47 17.91 -0.52
C THR A 54 4.06 19.32 -0.91
N LEU A 55 2.95 19.84 -0.38
CA LEU A 55 2.50 21.19 -0.68
C LEU A 55 3.54 22.24 -0.29
N ASP A 56 3.85 23.12 -1.26
CA ASP A 56 4.63 24.33 -1.01
C ASP A 56 3.68 25.42 -0.48
N LEU A 57 3.63 25.55 0.84
CA LEU A 57 2.78 26.52 1.51
C LEU A 57 3.06 27.97 1.07
N GLY A 58 4.28 28.29 0.63
CA GLY A 58 4.64 29.63 0.16
C GLY A 58 3.99 29.99 -1.19
N LYS A 59 3.55 28.99 -1.95
CA LYS A 59 2.86 29.17 -3.25
C LYS A 59 1.34 29.04 -3.14
N LEU A 60 0.81 28.73 -1.97
CA LEU A 60 -0.64 28.66 -1.78
C LEU A 60 -1.22 30.08 -1.77
N VAL A 61 -1.77 30.50 -2.91
CA VAL A 61 -2.61 31.69 -3.02
C VAL A 61 -4.02 31.32 -2.53
N THR A 62 -4.18 31.10 -1.24
CA THR A 62 -5.48 30.71 -0.65
C THR A 62 -5.95 31.73 0.38
N SER A 63 -7.23 32.10 0.28
CA SER A 63 -7.99 32.77 1.33
C SER A 63 -8.80 31.71 2.08
N PRO A 64 -8.77 31.66 3.43
CA PRO A 64 -8.06 32.56 4.33
C PRO A 64 -6.53 32.34 4.33
N LEU A 65 -5.79 33.39 4.74
CA LEU A 65 -4.34 33.35 4.93
C LEU A 65 -3.94 32.22 5.89
N LEU A 66 -2.79 31.60 5.61
CA LEU A 66 -2.20 30.56 6.47
C LEU A 66 -1.89 31.12 7.86
N THR A 67 -2.31 30.40 8.89
CA THR A 67 -2.03 30.70 10.30
C THR A 67 -0.78 29.96 10.78
N PRO A 68 -0.13 30.39 11.87
CA PRO A 68 0.96 29.62 12.50
C PRO A 68 0.56 28.17 12.85
N GLN A 69 -0.71 27.93 13.18
CA GLN A 69 -1.25 26.59 13.42
C GLN A 69 -1.22 25.73 12.15
N ASP A 70 -1.53 26.31 10.98
CA ASP A 70 -1.46 25.59 9.71
C ASP A 70 -0.04 25.09 9.42
N PHE A 71 1.00 25.88 9.74
CA PHE A 71 2.38 25.44 9.56
C PHE A 71 2.75 24.26 10.47
N THR A 72 2.30 24.29 11.72
CA THR A 72 2.55 23.18 12.67
C THR A 72 1.82 21.91 12.24
N GLU A 73 0.56 22.04 11.84
CA GLU A 73 -0.23 20.91 11.35
C GLU A 73 0.31 20.35 10.03
N HIS A 74 0.78 21.21 9.13
CA HIS A 74 1.41 20.78 7.89
C HIS A 74 2.65 19.93 8.13
N ARG A 75 3.46 20.22 9.17
CA ARG A 75 4.58 19.35 9.56
C ARG A 75 4.14 17.93 9.90
N ALA A 76 3.00 17.78 10.59
CA ALA A 76 2.43 16.47 10.85
C ALA A 76 2.04 15.75 9.54
N PHE A 77 1.48 16.47 8.57
CA PHE A 77 1.19 15.93 7.23
C PHE A 77 2.43 15.65 6.39
N ILE A 78 3.54 16.39 6.55
CA ILE A 78 4.82 16.07 5.92
C ILE A 78 5.28 14.69 6.40
N ILE A 79 5.26 14.44 7.71
CA ILE A 79 5.67 13.15 8.28
C ILE A 79 4.72 12.04 7.83
N LEU A 80 3.41 12.26 7.91
CA LEU A 80 2.41 11.28 7.49
C LEU A 80 2.50 10.99 5.98
N GLY A 81 2.67 12.02 5.15
CA GLY A 81 2.87 11.88 3.71
C GLY A 81 4.15 11.12 3.38
N ARG A 82 5.25 11.35 4.11
CA ARG A 82 6.48 10.56 3.97
C ARG A 82 6.25 9.08 4.30
N LEU A 83 5.45 8.79 5.32
CA LEU A 83 5.10 7.44 5.71
C LEU A 83 4.22 6.74 4.66
N CYS A 84 3.15 7.39 4.21
CA CYS A 84 2.26 6.90 3.16
C CYS A 84 3.02 6.66 1.85
N LYS A 85 3.91 7.58 1.47
CA LYS A 85 4.73 7.46 0.26
C LYS A 85 5.62 6.23 0.32
N SER A 86 6.33 6.02 1.43
CA SER A 86 7.19 4.85 1.64
C SER A 86 6.40 3.54 1.59
N PHE A 87 5.18 3.52 2.12
CA PHE A 87 4.31 2.35 1.99
C PHE A 87 3.89 2.11 0.53
N LEU A 88 3.31 3.11 -0.13
CA LEU A 88 2.81 2.99 -1.50
C LEU A 88 3.91 2.60 -2.48
N GLU A 89 5.01 3.35 -2.51
CA GLU A 89 6.06 3.14 -3.50
C GLU A 89 6.74 1.78 -3.36
N ALA A 90 6.78 1.19 -2.16
CA ALA A 90 7.33 -0.16 -1.97
C ALA A 90 6.58 -1.24 -2.75
N PHE A 91 5.28 -1.03 -3.02
CA PHE A 91 4.43 -2.03 -3.67
C PHE A 91 3.92 -1.62 -5.04
N THR A 92 3.80 -0.31 -5.32
CA THR A 92 3.16 0.18 -6.54
C THR A 92 4.11 0.81 -7.56
N SER A 93 5.36 1.12 -7.18
CA SER A 93 6.31 1.79 -8.09
C SER A 93 7.04 0.79 -8.99
N PRO A 94 6.72 0.70 -10.29
CA PRO A 94 7.21 -0.40 -11.11
C PRO A 94 8.68 -0.28 -11.49
N SER A 95 9.23 0.93 -11.44
CA SER A 95 10.62 1.22 -11.78
C SER A 95 11.62 0.93 -10.67
N LEU A 96 11.17 0.70 -9.43
CA LEU A 96 12.06 0.46 -8.30
C LEU A 96 12.64 -0.95 -8.35
N CYS A 97 13.95 -1.05 -8.12
CA CYS A 97 14.57 -2.35 -7.86
C CYS A 97 14.21 -2.87 -6.46
N LEU A 98 14.46 -4.16 -6.22
CA LEU A 98 14.10 -4.80 -4.95
C LEU A 98 14.79 -4.16 -3.73
N THR A 99 16.03 -3.68 -3.89
CA THR A 99 16.75 -2.95 -2.82
C THR A 99 16.03 -1.64 -2.47
N GLU A 100 15.53 -0.90 -3.47
CA GLU A 100 14.82 0.37 -3.26
C GLU A 100 13.44 0.15 -2.64
N GLN A 101 12.71 -0.88 -3.06
CA GLN A 101 11.44 -1.26 -2.44
C GLN A 101 11.64 -1.60 -0.95
N LEU A 102 12.66 -2.40 -0.63
CA LEU A 102 13.03 -2.70 0.76
C LEU A 102 13.51 -1.47 1.53
N ALA A 103 14.17 -0.51 0.87
CA ALA A 103 14.58 0.74 1.50
C ALA A 103 13.36 1.59 1.88
N ASN A 104 12.34 1.63 1.03
CA ASN A 104 11.06 2.26 1.32
C ASN A 104 10.36 1.59 2.53
N LEU A 105 10.33 0.26 2.59
CA LEU A 105 9.80 -0.45 3.77
C LEU A 105 10.64 -0.21 5.03
N SER A 106 11.97 -0.15 4.93
CA SER A 106 12.83 0.20 6.06
C SER A 106 12.54 1.62 6.58
N ARG A 107 12.39 2.59 5.68
CA ARG A 107 12.00 3.97 6.04
C ARG A 107 10.65 4.00 6.74
N LEU A 108 9.65 3.28 6.22
CA LEU A 108 8.36 3.09 6.87
C LEU A 108 8.54 2.56 8.31
N GLN A 109 9.34 1.51 8.51
CA GLN A 109 9.61 0.95 9.85
C GLN A 109 10.24 1.95 10.81
N HIS A 110 11.24 2.70 10.35
CA HIS A 110 11.95 3.65 11.20
C HIS A 110 11.07 4.84 11.62
N ILE A 111 10.28 5.40 10.69
CA ILE A 111 9.31 6.46 11.01
C ILE A 111 8.24 5.91 11.97
N ASN A 112 7.67 4.74 11.66
CA ASN A 112 6.62 4.10 12.46
C ASN A 112 7.12 3.82 13.89
N PHE A 113 8.34 3.28 14.04
CA PHE A 113 8.97 3.06 15.33
C PHE A 113 9.16 4.36 16.11
N ALA A 114 9.71 5.41 15.49
CA ALA A 114 9.95 6.68 16.17
C ALA A 114 8.64 7.32 16.67
N LEU A 115 7.59 7.32 15.84
CA LEU A 115 6.29 7.86 16.20
C LEU A 115 5.60 7.02 17.29
N TYR A 116 5.61 5.70 17.17
CA TYR A 116 5.00 4.82 18.17
C TYR A 116 5.78 4.84 19.50
N ARG A 117 7.11 4.93 19.48
CA ARG A 117 7.93 5.12 20.68
C ARG A 117 7.59 6.42 21.39
N LYS A 118 7.34 7.50 20.64
CA LYS A 118 7.07 8.84 21.22
C LYS A 118 5.64 9.01 21.70
N TYR A 119 4.65 8.52 20.95
CA TYR A 119 3.23 8.81 21.18
C TYR A 119 2.39 7.56 21.51
N GLY A 120 2.96 6.36 21.41
CA GLY A 120 2.26 5.10 21.71
C GLY A 120 0.96 4.94 20.91
N SER A 121 -0.08 4.47 21.61
CA SER A 121 -1.42 4.27 21.04
C SER A 121 -2.12 5.57 20.64
N ALA A 122 -1.62 6.75 21.03
CA ALA A 122 -2.15 8.02 20.56
C ALA A 122 -1.77 8.30 19.10
N TYR A 123 -0.76 7.63 18.55
CA TYR A 123 -0.37 7.73 17.15
C TYR A 123 -1.22 6.83 16.24
N ILE A 124 -1.15 5.51 16.43
CA ILE A 124 -1.94 4.49 15.74
C ILE A 124 -2.32 3.37 16.71
N SER A 125 -3.26 2.51 16.33
CA SER A 125 -3.61 1.35 17.17
C SER A 125 -2.42 0.40 17.32
N PRO A 126 -2.25 -0.26 18.49
CA PRO A 126 -1.20 -1.26 18.67
C PRO A 126 -1.25 -2.39 17.64
N GLN A 127 -2.46 -2.75 17.19
CA GLN A 127 -2.68 -3.74 16.14
C GLN A 127 -2.07 -3.29 14.81
N LEU A 128 -2.44 -2.09 14.33
CA LEU A 128 -1.92 -1.56 13.07
C LEU A 128 -0.40 -1.37 13.12
N TYR A 129 0.13 -0.96 14.28
CA TYR A 129 1.58 -0.88 14.48
C TYR A 129 2.25 -2.24 14.29
N SER A 130 1.72 -3.28 14.96
CA SER A 130 2.23 -4.64 14.85
C SER A 130 2.14 -5.18 13.42
N ASP A 131 1.03 -4.91 12.72
CA ASP A 131 0.81 -5.37 11.35
C ASP A 131 1.80 -4.72 10.38
N LEU A 132 2.03 -3.41 10.50
CA LEU A 132 3.05 -2.71 9.72
C LEU A 132 4.45 -3.26 10.00
N CYS A 133 4.79 -3.56 11.25
CA CYS A 133 6.07 -4.18 11.61
C CYS A 133 6.22 -5.59 11.04
N ALA A 134 5.16 -6.40 11.09
CA ALA A 134 5.13 -7.72 10.51
C ALA A 134 5.32 -7.66 8.99
N LEU A 135 4.65 -6.74 8.29
CA LEU A 135 4.79 -6.52 6.84
C LEU A 135 6.24 -6.25 6.45
N GLY A 136 6.89 -5.28 7.11
CA GLY A 136 8.29 -4.94 6.84
C GLY A 136 9.22 -6.12 7.11
N LYS A 137 9.03 -6.82 8.25
CA LYS A 137 9.82 -8.01 8.59
C LYS A 137 9.66 -9.10 7.52
N SER A 138 8.42 -9.46 7.18
CA SER A 138 8.12 -10.51 6.20
C SER A 138 8.76 -10.24 4.84
N ALA A 139 8.74 -8.98 4.36
CA ALA A 139 9.41 -8.62 3.10
C ALA A 139 10.92 -8.90 3.13
N PHE A 140 11.63 -8.49 4.19
CA PHE A 140 13.06 -8.77 4.33
C PHE A 140 13.35 -10.27 4.46
N PHE A 141 12.53 -11.00 5.23
CA PHE A 141 12.69 -12.44 5.43
C PHE A 141 12.47 -13.23 4.14
N VAL A 142 11.43 -12.91 3.36
CA VAL A 142 11.15 -13.59 2.09
C VAL A 142 12.28 -13.37 1.09
N VAL A 143 12.81 -12.14 0.98
CA VAL A 143 13.96 -11.88 0.10
C VAL A 143 15.19 -12.64 0.57
N ALA A 144 15.48 -12.64 1.87
CA ALA A 144 16.60 -13.41 2.42
C ALA A 144 16.45 -14.92 2.16
N GLN A 145 15.24 -15.45 2.34
CA GLN A 145 14.93 -16.86 2.06
C GLN A 145 15.10 -17.17 0.57
N GLN A 146 14.60 -16.32 -0.34
CA GLN A 146 14.76 -16.51 -1.78
C GLN A 146 16.23 -16.55 -2.17
N LYS A 147 17.07 -15.65 -1.62
CA LYS A 147 18.53 -15.66 -1.85
C LYS A 147 19.21 -16.97 -1.44
N LEU A 148 18.66 -17.69 -0.47
CA LEU A 148 19.19 -18.99 -0.04
C LEU A 148 18.67 -20.16 -0.86
N LEU A 149 17.46 -20.06 -1.41
CA LEU A 149 16.81 -21.12 -2.19
C LEU A 149 17.22 -21.07 -3.67
N ASP A 150 17.05 -19.92 -4.31
CA ASP A 150 17.45 -19.64 -5.69
C ASP A 150 17.55 -18.12 -5.87
N ASP A 151 18.78 -17.61 -5.84
CA ASP A 151 19.03 -16.18 -5.91
C ASP A 151 18.83 -15.59 -7.33
N SER A 152 18.66 -16.43 -8.35
CA SER A 152 18.41 -16.00 -9.73
C SER A 152 16.97 -15.61 -10.02
N GLN A 153 16.03 -15.91 -9.11
CA GLN A 153 14.61 -15.59 -9.29
C GLN A 153 14.26 -14.18 -8.81
N SER A 154 13.25 -13.59 -9.46
CA SER A 154 12.64 -12.33 -9.04
C SER A 154 11.75 -12.51 -7.81
N VAL A 155 11.78 -11.54 -6.89
CA VAL A 155 10.85 -11.45 -5.77
C VAL A 155 9.91 -10.27 -5.97
N TYR A 156 8.61 -10.55 -5.99
CA TYR A 156 7.57 -9.54 -6.15
C TYR A 156 6.90 -9.26 -4.80
N LEU A 157 7.30 -8.17 -4.13
CA LEU A 157 6.80 -7.88 -2.77
C LEU A 157 5.28 -7.71 -2.69
N TYR A 158 4.64 -7.22 -3.75
CA TYR A 158 3.18 -7.08 -3.78
C TYR A 158 2.46 -8.45 -3.73
N GLN A 159 3.13 -9.55 -4.12
CA GLN A 159 2.57 -10.91 -4.02
C GLN A 159 2.58 -11.46 -2.59
N LEU A 160 3.11 -10.71 -1.62
CA LEU A 160 2.98 -11.04 -0.20
C LEU A 160 1.56 -10.80 0.34
N GLY A 161 0.71 -10.11 -0.42
CA GLY A 161 -0.71 -9.93 -0.13
C GLY A 161 -1.57 -11.16 -0.43
N SER A 162 -2.87 -11.04 -0.14
CA SER A 162 -3.87 -12.10 -0.35
C SER A 162 -4.57 -12.03 -1.71
N ASP A 163 -4.22 -11.09 -2.60
CA ASP A 163 -4.96 -10.80 -3.83
C ASP A 163 -5.22 -12.05 -4.68
N ARG A 164 -4.21 -12.92 -4.86
CA ARG A 164 -4.36 -14.17 -5.64
C ARG A 164 -5.34 -15.16 -5.00
N LEU A 165 -5.42 -15.15 -3.66
CA LEU A 165 -6.36 -15.95 -2.91
C LEU A 165 -7.77 -15.34 -3.00
N GLU A 166 -7.88 -14.02 -3.00
CA GLU A 166 -9.15 -13.30 -3.21
C GLU A 166 -9.68 -13.51 -4.63
N GLU A 167 -8.81 -13.50 -5.65
CA GLU A 167 -9.14 -13.88 -7.02
C GLU A 167 -9.69 -15.32 -7.07
N LEU A 168 -9.01 -16.27 -6.41
CA LEU A 168 -9.47 -17.66 -6.34
C LEU A 168 -10.85 -17.76 -5.67
N PHE A 169 -11.08 -17.04 -4.57
CA PHE A 169 -12.39 -17.01 -3.91
C PHE A 169 -13.45 -16.29 -4.76
N GLY A 170 -13.07 -15.29 -5.56
CA GLY A 170 -13.95 -14.63 -6.52
C GLY A 170 -14.39 -15.59 -7.63
N GLU A 171 -13.47 -16.37 -8.18
CA GLU A 171 -13.76 -17.42 -9.17
C GLU A 171 -14.69 -18.49 -8.58
N VAL A 172 -14.39 -19.00 -7.39
CA VAL A 172 -15.26 -19.96 -6.70
C VAL A 172 -16.67 -19.39 -6.50
N ARG A 173 -16.79 -18.15 -6.02
CA ARG A 173 -18.09 -17.50 -5.78
C ARG A 173 -18.90 -17.25 -7.06
N THR A 174 -18.24 -17.23 -8.23
CA THR A 174 -18.87 -16.95 -9.53
C THR A 174 -18.97 -18.16 -10.44
N SER A 175 -18.43 -19.32 -10.04
CA SER A 175 -18.46 -20.56 -10.82
C SER A 175 -19.88 -21.12 -10.97
N THR A 176 -20.74 -20.90 -9.98
CA THR A 176 -22.15 -21.31 -10.00
C THR A 176 -23.10 -20.16 -9.67
N HIS A 177 -24.41 -20.42 -9.79
CA HIS A 177 -25.43 -19.47 -9.37
C HIS A 177 -25.58 -19.38 -7.85
N ASP A 178 -25.06 -20.36 -7.10
CA ASP A 178 -25.10 -20.36 -5.64
C ASP A 178 -23.76 -19.89 -5.08
N SER A 179 -23.78 -18.69 -4.50
CA SER A 179 -22.58 -18.06 -3.94
C SER A 179 -22.26 -18.49 -2.50
N ASN A 180 -23.08 -19.37 -1.91
CA ASN A 180 -22.96 -19.82 -0.51
C ASN A 180 -22.76 -21.34 -0.45
N TYR A 181 -21.54 -21.78 -0.71
CA TYR A 181 -21.18 -23.19 -0.64
C TYR A 181 -21.21 -23.75 0.79
N ASP A 182 -21.64 -25.00 0.93
CA ASP A 182 -21.25 -25.80 2.09
C ASP A 182 -19.74 -26.17 2.00
N ILE A 183 -19.19 -26.72 3.08
CA ILE A 183 -17.74 -26.99 3.16
C ILE A 183 -17.27 -28.02 2.13
N LEU A 184 -18.12 -28.99 1.76
CA LEU A 184 -17.77 -30.02 0.78
C LEU A 184 -17.80 -29.44 -0.64
N GLN A 185 -18.83 -28.67 -0.95
CA GLN A 185 -18.93 -27.94 -2.21
C GLN A 185 -17.77 -26.96 -2.36
N LEU A 186 -17.44 -26.20 -1.32
CA LEU A 186 -16.31 -25.28 -1.32
C LEU A 186 -14.99 -26.01 -1.62
N SER A 187 -14.78 -27.20 -1.04
CA SER A 187 -13.60 -28.02 -1.31
C SER A 187 -13.51 -28.47 -2.78
N HIS A 188 -14.64 -28.86 -3.37
CA HIS A 188 -14.69 -29.28 -4.78
C HIS A 188 -14.44 -28.09 -5.72
N GLU A 189 -15.11 -26.96 -5.47
CA GLU A 189 -14.96 -25.75 -6.29
C GLU A 189 -13.54 -25.18 -6.19
N LEU A 190 -12.95 -25.10 -4.98
CA LEU A 190 -11.56 -24.68 -4.81
C LEU A 190 -10.58 -25.54 -5.60
N SER A 191 -10.80 -26.86 -5.62
CA SER A 191 -9.96 -27.79 -6.38
C SER A 191 -10.08 -27.54 -7.89
N GLY A 192 -11.31 -27.35 -8.39
CA GLY A 192 -11.56 -27.04 -9.80
C GLY A 192 -11.00 -25.67 -10.22
N SER A 193 -11.25 -24.63 -9.42
CA SER A 193 -10.75 -23.28 -9.66
C SER A 193 -9.22 -23.21 -9.60
N ALA A 194 -8.57 -23.92 -8.67
CA ALA A 194 -7.10 -23.98 -8.62
C ALA A 194 -6.50 -24.60 -9.89
N ALA A 195 -7.09 -25.68 -10.41
CA ALA A 195 -6.67 -26.30 -11.67
C ALA A 195 -6.87 -25.35 -12.87
N LEU A 196 -7.99 -24.61 -12.91
CA LEU A 196 -8.25 -23.61 -13.94
C LEU A 196 -7.25 -22.45 -13.89
N VAL A 197 -6.97 -21.92 -12.70
CA VAL A 197 -5.97 -20.87 -12.49
C VAL A 197 -4.59 -21.33 -12.96
N GLU A 198 -4.21 -22.58 -12.71
CA GLU A 198 -2.96 -23.15 -13.23
C GLU A 198 -2.94 -23.22 -14.77
N VAL A 199 -4.03 -23.68 -15.39
CA VAL A 199 -4.17 -23.69 -16.86
C VAL A 199 -4.05 -22.29 -17.45
N TYR A 200 -4.68 -21.29 -16.84
CA TYR A 200 -4.60 -19.89 -17.25
C TYR A 200 -3.22 -19.28 -17.06
N ASN A 201 -2.50 -19.64 -15.99
CA ASN A 201 -1.13 -19.18 -15.79
C ASN A 201 -0.18 -19.76 -16.84
N ARG A 202 -0.40 -21.01 -17.28
CA ARG A 202 0.37 -21.65 -18.37
C ARG A 202 -0.04 -21.16 -19.76
N ASN A 203 -1.29 -20.75 -19.94
CA ASN A 203 -1.87 -20.29 -21.22
C ASN A 203 -2.60 -18.95 -21.03
N PRO A 204 -1.86 -17.83 -20.88
CA PRO A 204 -2.46 -16.53 -20.55
C PRO A 204 -3.46 -16.02 -21.59
N ASP A 205 -3.37 -16.50 -22.83
CA ASP A 205 -4.28 -16.19 -23.94
C ASP A 205 -5.71 -16.75 -23.74
N LEU A 206 -5.85 -17.81 -22.94
CA LEU A 206 -7.15 -18.40 -22.61
C LEU A 206 -7.89 -17.60 -21.54
N ASN A 207 -7.17 -16.83 -20.72
CA ASN A 207 -7.76 -16.02 -19.66
C ASN A 207 -8.21 -14.66 -20.21
N ARG A 208 -9.52 -14.53 -20.45
CA ARG A 208 -10.12 -13.26 -20.92
C ARG A 208 -10.27 -12.21 -19.81
N GLY A 209 -9.99 -12.58 -18.56
CA GLY A 209 -10.18 -11.76 -17.37
C GLY A 209 -11.65 -11.44 -17.08
N HIS A 210 -11.93 -10.95 -15.87
CA HIS A 210 -13.27 -10.46 -15.54
C HIS A 210 -13.54 -9.11 -16.22
N ARG A 211 -14.65 -9.03 -16.97
CA ARG A 211 -15.09 -7.83 -17.72
C ARG A 211 -15.24 -6.56 -16.87
N ARG A 212 -15.28 -6.69 -15.53
CA ARG A 212 -15.47 -5.60 -14.56
C ARG A 212 -14.18 -5.08 -13.92
N LEU A 213 -13.04 -5.75 -14.09
CA LEU A 213 -11.77 -5.29 -13.52
C LEU A 213 -11.01 -4.46 -14.57
N LYS A 214 -11.39 -3.19 -14.71
CA LYS A 214 -10.52 -2.22 -15.38
C LYS A 214 -9.44 -1.79 -14.41
N PHE A 215 -8.19 -1.88 -14.87
CA PHE A 215 -6.94 -1.38 -14.29
C PHE A 215 -7.11 -0.39 -13.11
N GLY A 216 -6.67 -0.80 -11.93
CA GLY A 216 -6.48 0.05 -10.76
C GLY A 216 -5.09 -0.19 -10.18
N LEU A 217 -4.58 0.77 -9.38
CA LEU A 217 -3.30 0.64 -8.64
C LEU A 217 -3.21 -0.62 -7.76
N ASP A 218 -4.33 -1.30 -7.57
CA ASP A 218 -4.55 -2.50 -6.75
C ASP A 218 -4.39 -3.84 -7.51
N HIS A 219 -4.25 -3.80 -8.85
CA HIS A 219 -4.04 -5.01 -9.64
C HIS A 219 -2.67 -4.97 -10.34
N VAL A 220 -1.62 -5.00 -9.52
CA VAL A 220 -0.25 -5.00 -10.04
C VAL A 220 0.12 -6.42 -10.49
N ASN A 221 0.72 -6.52 -11.68
CA ASN A 221 1.15 -7.77 -12.31
C ASN A 221 2.68 -7.78 -12.43
N PRO A 222 3.36 -8.94 -12.40
CA PRO A 222 4.82 -8.97 -12.53
C PRO A 222 5.33 -8.24 -13.78
N ARG A 223 4.52 -8.27 -14.86
CA ARG A 223 4.83 -7.63 -16.15
C ARG A 223 4.91 -6.12 -16.10
N PHE A 224 4.33 -5.47 -15.08
CA PHE A 224 4.40 -4.01 -14.97
C PHE A 224 5.71 -3.53 -14.36
N PHE A 225 6.40 -4.38 -13.59
CA PHE A 225 7.68 -4.02 -12.98
C PHE A 225 8.80 -4.05 -14.01
N THR A 226 9.52 -2.92 -14.09
CA THR A 226 10.68 -2.72 -14.97
C THR A 226 11.98 -2.60 -14.19
N GLY A 227 11.91 -2.37 -12.86
CA GLY A 227 13.06 -2.44 -11.98
C GLY A 227 13.61 -3.86 -11.83
N ASP A 228 14.88 -3.96 -11.44
CA ASP A 228 15.50 -5.26 -11.18
C ASP A 228 15.00 -5.84 -9.85
N LEU A 229 14.19 -6.89 -9.94
CA LEU A 229 13.61 -7.58 -8.80
C LEU A 229 14.32 -8.88 -8.43
N THR A 230 15.47 -9.16 -9.05
CA THR A 230 16.22 -10.41 -8.85
C THR A 230 16.80 -10.48 -7.44
N ALA A 231 16.61 -11.61 -6.75
CA ALA A 231 17.00 -11.77 -5.35
C ALA A 231 18.52 -11.58 -5.14
N CYS A 232 19.36 -12.07 -6.06
CA CYS A 232 20.82 -11.96 -5.97
C CYS A 232 21.29 -10.50 -5.93
N ASN A 233 20.63 -9.61 -6.67
CA ASN A 233 20.96 -8.19 -6.77
C ASN A 233 20.42 -7.34 -5.61
N ALA A 234 19.49 -7.89 -4.81
CA ALA A 234 18.98 -7.21 -3.63
C ALA A 234 20.01 -7.15 -2.49
N ASN A 235 20.28 -5.94 -1.97
CA ASN A 235 21.16 -5.74 -0.82
C ASN A 235 20.38 -5.32 0.43
N LEU A 236 20.13 -6.30 1.31
CA LEU A 236 19.33 -6.11 2.52
C LEU A 236 19.94 -5.08 3.49
N THR A 237 21.27 -5.09 3.66
CA THR A 237 21.97 -4.17 4.55
C THR A 237 21.91 -2.74 4.05
N THR A 238 22.12 -2.55 2.74
CA THR A 238 21.99 -1.23 2.09
C THR A 238 20.56 -0.74 2.17
N ALA A 239 19.57 -1.58 1.88
CA ALA A 239 18.16 -1.23 1.98
C ALA A 239 17.80 -0.76 3.40
N TRP A 240 18.18 -1.54 4.42
CA TRP A 240 17.89 -1.21 5.82
C TRP A 240 18.52 0.13 6.22
N ASN A 241 19.82 0.33 5.94
CA ASN A 241 20.52 1.55 6.30
C ASN A 241 20.05 2.78 5.52
N SER A 242 19.75 2.62 4.23
CA SER A 242 19.21 3.71 3.39
C SER A 242 17.86 4.18 3.92
N GLY A 243 16.95 3.24 4.22
CA GLY A 243 15.66 3.58 4.82
C GLY A 243 15.80 4.30 6.17
N ARG A 244 16.76 3.89 7.01
CA ARG A 244 17.08 4.58 8.28
C ARG A 244 17.53 6.02 8.07
N ILE A 245 18.41 6.26 7.10
CA ILE A 245 18.93 7.62 6.81
C ILE A 245 17.81 8.51 6.27
N GLN A 246 16.97 7.99 5.38
CA GLN A 246 15.86 8.74 4.79
C GLN A 246 14.66 8.95 5.73
N ALA A 247 14.62 8.26 6.86
CA ALA A 247 13.60 8.44 7.89
C ALA A 247 13.85 9.67 8.79
N LEU A 248 15.12 10.13 8.86
CA LEU A 248 15.53 11.36 9.54
C LEU A 248 15.19 12.60 8.70
#